data_AF-A0A430QUV2-F1
#
_entry.id   AF-A0A430QUV2-F1
#
_cell.length_a   1.000
_cell.length_b   1.000
_cell.length_c   1.000
_cell.angle_alpha   90.00
_cell.angle_beta   90.00
_cell.angle_gamma   90.00
#
_symmetry.space_group_name_H-M   'P 1'
#
loop_
_entity.id
_entity.type
_entity.pdbx_description
1 polymer ?
#
loop_
_entity_poly.entity_id
_entity_poly.type
_entity_poly.pdbx_seq_one_letter_code
_entity_poly.pdbx_strand_id
1 'polypeptide(L)'
;MAELHCFGQILCAYGFPQKDLFCKWGLKAGCAWRLLEGLAEGETQVDCPLVGEKAYFCHPIDLHFATKGLQGWPKLHFQVWHHDWVGKNELFGYGFCHIPTSPGNHQVTVPTWRPVGSILDTLVSRLVGGGPRLRRPDIVYDPTDRFLLQTESMGYITLDLNVITRNFDKFGVEM
;
A
#
# COMPACT_ATOMS: atom_id res chain seq x y z
N MET A 1 -7.09 -5.45 -26.82
CA MET A 1 -7.26 -4.57 -25.65
C MET A 1 -5.86 -4.15 -25.21
N ALA A 2 -5.68 -2.98 -24.62
CA ALA A 2 -4.37 -2.61 -24.06
C ALA A 2 -4.16 -3.38 -22.75
N GLU A 3 -2.95 -3.87 -22.50
CA GLU A 3 -2.64 -4.72 -21.35
C GLU A 3 -1.47 -4.14 -20.54
N LEU A 4 -1.59 -4.19 -19.22
CA LEU A 4 -0.59 -3.71 -18.26
C LEU A 4 -0.22 -4.88 -17.36
N HIS A 5 1.05 -5.28 -17.36
CA HIS A 5 1.60 -6.24 -16.42
C HIS A 5 2.47 -5.48 -15.43
N CYS A 6 2.19 -5.66 -14.14
CA CYS A 6 2.97 -5.10 -13.05
C CYS A 6 3.37 -6.24 -12.12
N PHE A 7 4.66 -6.54 -12.05
CA PHE A 7 5.20 -7.60 -11.21
C PHE A 7 6.44 -7.12 -10.46
N GLY A 8 6.77 -7.74 -9.33
CA GLY A 8 7.86 -7.31 -8.49
C GLY A 8 7.61 -7.69 -7.05
N GLN A 9 7.89 -6.79 -6.11
CA GLN A 9 7.78 -7.08 -4.69
C GLN A 9 7.54 -5.86 -3.81
N ILE A 10 6.86 -6.10 -2.69
CA ILE A 10 6.92 -5.24 -1.51
C ILE A 10 8.23 -5.58 -0.81
N LEU A 11 9.24 -4.72 -0.98
CA LEU A 11 10.61 -5.02 -0.53
C LEU A 11 10.70 -4.92 0.99
N CYS A 12 10.42 -3.74 1.55
CA CYS A 12 10.58 -3.49 2.98
C CYS A 12 9.75 -2.29 3.48
N ALA A 13 9.66 -2.17 4.80
CA ALA A 13 9.13 -1.01 5.50
C ALA A 13 10.14 -0.48 6.54
N TYR A 14 10.17 0.84 6.74
CA TYR A 14 11.11 1.48 7.67
C TYR A 14 10.63 2.84 8.18
N GLY A 15 11.27 3.34 9.24
CA GLY A 15 10.92 4.63 9.85
C GLY A 15 9.65 4.58 10.72
N PHE A 16 9.28 3.40 11.19
CA PHE A 16 8.17 3.20 12.13
C PHE A 16 8.69 3.16 13.58
N PRO A 17 7.84 3.41 14.59
CA PRO A 17 8.25 3.37 16.00
C PRO A 17 8.78 2.01 16.48
N GLN A 18 8.33 0.92 15.84
CA GLN A 18 8.77 -0.45 16.07
C GLN A 18 9.09 -1.12 14.74
N LYS A 19 9.93 -2.16 14.79
CA LYS A 19 10.49 -2.84 13.61
C LYS A 19 9.84 -4.18 13.29
N ASP A 20 9.09 -4.76 14.22
CA ASP A 20 8.40 -6.04 14.04
C ASP A 20 7.12 -5.83 13.23
N LEU A 21 7.24 -5.87 11.90
CA LEU A 21 6.21 -5.37 10.99
C LEU A 21 5.70 -6.45 10.05
N PHE A 22 4.45 -6.30 9.63
CA PHE A 22 3.91 -6.93 8.43
C PHE A 22 3.04 -5.93 7.67
N CYS A 23 2.76 -6.23 6.41
CA CYS A 23 1.98 -5.36 5.55
C CYS A 23 0.78 -6.11 4.96
N LYS A 24 -0.39 -5.49 5.03
CA LYS A 24 -1.55 -5.86 4.21
C LYS A 24 -1.59 -4.94 3.01
N TRP A 25 -1.84 -5.48 1.83
CA TRP A 25 -1.93 -4.71 0.61
C TRP A 25 -3.16 -5.09 -0.19
N GLY A 26 -3.55 -4.21 -1.09
CA GLY A 26 -4.49 -4.58 -2.13
C GLY A 26 -4.58 -3.55 -3.23
N LEU A 27 -5.55 -3.75 -4.09
CA LEU A 27 -5.67 -3.09 -5.37
C LEU A 27 -6.97 -2.29 -5.47
N LYS A 28 -6.86 -1.09 -6.03
CA LYS A 28 -8.00 -0.30 -6.50
C LYS A 28 -7.77 0.12 -7.94
N ALA A 29 -8.73 -0.17 -8.81
CA ALA A 29 -8.72 0.29 -10.20
C ALA A 29 -10.11 0.82 -10.60
N GLY A 30 -10.16 1.69 -11.60
CA GLY A 30 -11.39 2.23 -12.16
C GLY A 30 -12.12 1.23 -13.06
N CYS A 31 -13.35 1.55 -13.45
CA CYS A 31 -14.21 0.68 -14.24
C CYS A 31 -13.67 0.33 -15.64
N ALA A 32 -12.75 1.13 -16.18
CA ALA A 32 -12.11 0.86 -17.46
C ALA A 32 -11.05 -0.25 -17.39
N TRP A 33 -10.61 -0.61 -16.18
CA TRP A 33 -9.55 -1.56 -15.89
C TRP A 33 -10.13 -2.86 -15.33
N ARG A 34 -9.66 -3.98 -15.86
CA ARG A 34 -10.03 -5.32 -15.40
C ARG A 34 -8.78 -6.10 -15.04
N LEU A 35 -8.72 -6.61 -13.81
CA LEU A 35 -7.71 -7.59 -13.41
C LEU A 35 -8.03 -8.92 -14.11
N LEU A 36 -7.09 -9.41 -14.90
CA LEU A 36 -7.17 -10.67 -15.62
C LEU A 36 -6.56 -11.80 -14.77
N GLU A 37 -5.36 -11.56 -14.24
CA GLU A 37 -4.59 -12.51 -13.45
C GLU A 37 -3.87 -11.81 -12.30
N GLY A 38 -3.51 -12.56 -11.27
CA GLY A 38 -2.89 -12.05 -10.04
C GLY A 38 -3.87 -11.90 -8.87
N LEU A 39 -3.32 -11.54 -7.72
CA LEU A 39 -4.09 -11.33 -6.49
C LEU A 39 -4.54 -9.88 -6.37
N ALA A 40 -5.81 -9.65 -6.01
CA ALA A 40 -6.31 -8.30 -5.78
C ALA A 40 -5.92 -7.75 -4.40
N GLU A 41 -5.59 -8.62 -3.46
CA GLU A 41 -5.18 -8.29 -2.09
C GLU A 41 -4.31 -9.41 -1.51
N GLY A 42 -3.56 -9.08 -0.47
CA GLY A 42 -2.68 -10.04 0.20
C GLY A 42 -2.09 -9.50 1.50
N GLU A 43 -1.38 -10.39 2.18
CA GLU A 43 -0.68 -10.11 3.44
C GLU A 43 0.74 -10.67 3.36
N THR A 44 1.71 -9.91 3.84
CA THR A 44 3.11 -10.36 3.94
C THR A 44 3.31 -11.21 5.19
N GLN A 45 4.43 -11.94 5.25
CA GLN A 45 4.90 -12.44 6.53
C GLN A 45 5.26 -11.29 7.47
N VAL A 46 5.32 -11.61 8.77
CA VAL A 46 5.92 -10.74 9.78
C VAL A 46 7.43 -10.88 9.69
N ASP A 47 8.13 -9.74 9.62
CA ASP A 47 9.57 -9.69 9.82
C ASP A 47 9.88 -9.07 11.18
N CYS A 48 10.77 -9.70 11.93
CA CYS A 48 11.20 -9.27 13.27
C CYS A 48 12.74 -9.09 13.26
N PRO A 49 13.25 -8.01 12.65
CA PRO A 49 14.67 -7.88 12.38
C PRO A 49 15.47 -7.72 13.68
N LEU A 50 16.40 -8.63 13.96
CA LEU A 50 17.28 -8.50 15.13
C LEU A 50 18.31 -7.37 14.95
N VAL A 51 18.77 -7.16 13.72
CA VAL A 51 19.78 -6.17 13.33
C VAL A 51 19.25 -5.30 12.21
N GLY A 52 19.41 -3.99 12.33
CA GLY A 52 18.94 -2.99 11.35
C GLY A 52 17.57 -2.40 11.70
N GLU A 53 17.21 -1.36 10.94
CA GLU A 53 16.03 -0.51 11.16
C GLU A 53 14.88 -0.77 10.16
N LYS A 54 15.05 -1.74 9.26
CA LYS A 54 14.09 -2.05 8.19
C LYS A 54 13.53 -3.45 8.36
N ALA A 55 12.22 -3.57 8.20
CA ALA A 55 11.53 -4.86 8.11
C ALA A 55 11.46 -5.28 6.63
N TYR A 56 12.09 -6.40 6.27
CA TYR A 56 12.15 -6.92 4.91
C TYR A 56 11.06 -7.97 4.69
N PHE A 57 10.13 -7.65 3.79
CA PHE A 57 9.03 -8.56 3.44
C PHE A 57 9.36 -9.39 2.20
N CYS A 58 10.00 -8.79 1.20
CA CYS A 58 10.27 -9.43 -0.10
C CYS A 58 9.02 -10.15 -0.67
N HIS A 59 7.84 -9.59 -0.45
CA HIS A 59 6.58 -10.24 -0.76
C HIS A 59 6.23 -10.01 -2.23
N PRO A 60 5.95 -11.06 -3.01
CA PRO A 60 5.75 -10.92 -4.46
C PRO A 60 4.46 -10.15 -4.78
N ILE A 61 4.54 -9.32 -5.81
CA ILE A 61 3.39 -8.73 -6.50
C ILE A 61 3.43 -9.23 -7.93
N ASP A 62 2.30 -9.70 -8.44
CA ASP A 62 2.10 -10.03 -9.84
C ASP A 62 0.65 -9.73 -10.22
N LEU A 63 0.48 -8.79 -11.16
CA LEU A 63 -0.80 -8.23 -11.55
C LEU A 63 -0.85 -8.09 -13.07
N HIS A 64 -1.87 -8.67 -13.69
CA HIS A 64 -2.14 -8.52 -15.11
C HIS A 64 -3.48 -7.84 -15.34
N PHE A 65 -3.46 -6.68 -15.98
CA PHE A 65 -4.64 -5.92 -16.33
C PHE A 65 -4.88 -5.88 -17.82
N ALA A 66 -6.16 -5.79 -18.18
CA ALA A 66 -6.58 -5.26 -19.47
C ALA A 66 -7.41 -3.99 -19.28
N THR A 67 -7.27 -3.05 -20.22
CA THR A 67 -7.97 -1.77 -20.16
C THR A 67 -8.61 -1.36 -21.49
N LYS A 68 -9.78 -0.73 -21.36
CA LYS A 68 -10.49 -0.04 -22.46
C LYS A 68 -10.29 1.48 -22.46
N GLY A 69 -9.59 2.03 -21.45
CA GLY A 69 -9.34 3.46 -21.33
C GLY A 69 -8.48 3.82 -20.11
N LEU A 70 -7.87 5.00 -20.11
CA LEU A 70 -6.90 5.39 -19.08
C LEU A 70 -7.53 5.88 -17.77
N GLN A 71 -8.84 6.14 -17.76
CA GLN A 71 -9.53 6.64 -16.57
C GLN A 71 -9.47 5.65 -15.41
N GLY A 72 -9.17 6.15 -14.21
CA GLY A 72 -9.08 5.34 -13.00
C GLY A 72 -7.90 4.38 -12.99
N TRP A 73 -6.71 4.88 -13.34
CA TRP A 73 -5.47 4.13 -13.32
C TRP A 73 -5.29 3.28 -12.04
N PRO A 74 -4.80 2.03 -12.14
CA PRO A 74 -4.63 1.15 -10.99
C PRO A 74 -3.74 1.73 -9.90
N LYS A 75 -4.14 1.51 -8.64
CA LYS A 75 -3.43 1.94 -7.44
C LYS A 75 -3.26 0.77 -6.50
N LEU A 76 -2.12 0.74 -5.82
CA LEU A 76 -1.87 -0.13 -4.68
C LEU A 76 -2.12 0.67 -3.40
N HIS A 77 -2.76 0.03 -2.44
CA HIS A 77 -2.92 0.57 -1.09
C HIS A 77 -2.37 -0.42 -0.07
N PHE A 78 -1.89 0.10 1.03
CA PHE A 78 -1.11 -0.62 2.02
C PHE A 78 -1.57 -0.26 3.43
N GLN A 79 -1.50 -1.22 4.32
CA GLN A 79 -1.66 -1.06 5.76
C GLN A 79 -0.44 -1.70 6.42
N VAL A 80 0.31 -0.92 7.19
CA VAL A 80 1.47 -1.41 7.93
C VAL A 80 1.05 -1.68 9.36
N TRP A 81 1.34 -2.89 9.82
CA TRP A 81 0.96 -3.38 11.13
C TRP A 81 2.21 -3.79 11.90
N HIS A 82 2.20 -3.52 13.20
CA HIS A 82 3.16 -4.01 14.16
C HIS A 82 2.61 -5.26 14.85
N HIS A 83 3.42 -6.30 14.93
CA HIS A 83 3.11 -7.54 15.64
C HIS A 83 3.98 -7.66 16.89
N ASP A 84 3.35 -7.52 18.06
CA ASP A 84 4.04 -7.61 19.34
C ASP A 84 4.26 -9.08 19.77
N TRP A 85 5.26 -9.35 20.60
CA TRP A 85 5.59 -10.71 21.10
C TRP A 85 4.47 -11.34 21.93
N VAL A 86 3.57 -10.53 22.46
CA VAL A 86 2.35 -10.96 23.18
C VAL A 86 1.22 -11.35 22.20
N GLY A 87 1.46 -11.28 20.88
CA GLY A 87 0.50 -11.62 19.82
C GLY A 87 -0.48 -10.50 19.46
N LYS A 88 -0.21 -9.25 19.89
CA LYS A 88 -1.08 -8.10 19.59
C LYS A 88 -0.69 -7.44 18.27
N ASN A 89 -1.71 -7.17 17.43
CA ASN A 89 -1.55 -6.45 16.17
C ASN A 89 -2.00 -4.98 16.31
N GLU A 90 -1.05 -4.06 16.19
CA GLU A 90 -1.30 -2.63 16.17
C GLU A 90 -1.15 -2.07 14.76
N LEU A 91 -2.11 -1.29 14.30
CA LEU A 91 -2.01 -0.61 13.02
C LEU A 91 -1.12 0.62 13.16
N PHE A 92 -0.04 0.67 12.39
CA PHE A 92 0.85 1.82 12.36
C PHE A 92 0.49 2.85 11.30
N GLY A 93 0.06 2.44 10.12
CA GLY A 93 -0.28 3.44 9.11
C GLY A 93 -0.84 2.87 7.83
N TYR A 94 -1.38 3.78 7.04
CA TYR A 94 -1.91 3.55 5.72
C TYR A 94 -1.05 4.26 4.68
N GLY A 95 -0.89 3.63 3.52
CA GLY A 95 -0.21 4.22 2.37
C GLY A 95 -0.91 3.84 1.08
N PHE A 96 -0.68 4.60 0.02
CA PHE A 96 -1.08 4.19 -1.32
C PHE A 96 -0.13 4.79 -2.35
N CYS A 97 -0.02 4.13 -3.50
CA CYS A 97 0.67 4.66 -4.66
C CYS A 97 -0.05 4.23 -5.94
N HIS A 98 0.16 4.98 -7.01
CA HIS A 98 -0.24 4.55 -8.34
C HIS A 98 0.77 3.54 -8.87
N ILE A 99 0.32 2.57 -9.68
CA ILE A 99 1.26 1.75 -10.45
C ILE A 99 2.02 2.69 -11.41
N PRO A 100 3.36 2.57 -11.58
CA PRO A 100 4.10 3.40 -12.52
C PRO A 100 3.50 3.36 -13.91
N THR A 101 3.44 4.51 -14.57
CA THR A 101 2.81 4.64 -15.90
C THR A 101 3.76 4.32 -17.03
N SER A 102 5.08 4.45 -16.82
CA SER A 102 6.07 4.13 -17.84
C SER A 102 6.56 2.68 -17.72
N PRO A 103 6.83 1.99 -18.85
CA PRO A 103 7.45 0.67 -18.82
C PRO A 103 8.86 0.71 -18.21
N GLY A 104 9.26 -0.38 -17.54
CA GLY A 104 10.59 -0.53 -16.97
C GLY A 104 10.58 -0.93 -15.49
N ASN A 105 11.75 -0.89 -14.87
CA ASN A 105 11.94 -1.14 -13.44
C ASN A 105 11.81 0.16 -12.65
N HIS A 106 11.06 0.12 -11.56
CA HIS A 106 10.72 1.26 -10.72
C HIS A 106 10.85 0.91 -9.25
N GLN A 107 11.71 1.65 -8.55
CA GLN A 107 11.71 1.64 -7.10
C GLN A 107 10.78 2.75 -6.59
N VAL A 108 9.67 2.37 -5.97
CA VAL A 108 8.65 3.30 -5.49
C VAL A 108 8.69 3.38 -3.97
N THR A 109 8.87 4.59 -3.42
CA THR A 109 8.78 4.84 -1.98
C THR A 109 7.40 5.40 -1.66
N VAL A 110 6.64 4.69 -0.83
CA VAL A 110 5.28 5.04 -0.43
C VAL A 110 5.30 5.63 0.98
N PRO A 111 4.99 6.93 1.16
CA PRO A 111 4.83 7.50 2.48
C PRO A 111 3.56 6.97 3.15
N THR A 112 3.65 6.67 4.45
CA THR A 112 2.51 6.21 5.24
C THR A 112 2.07 7.25 6.26
N TRP A 113 0.80 7.21 6.61
CA TRP A 113 0.17 8.14 7.55
C TRP A 113 -0.89 7.42 8.37
N ARG A 114 -1.21 7.94 9.55
CA ARG A 114 -2.36 7.46 10.33
C ARG A 114 -3.22 8.63 10.83
N PRO A 115 -4.54 8.42 11.00
CA PRO A 115 -5.38 9.43 11.64
C PRO A 115 -4.99 9.56 13.12
N VAL A 116 -4.97 10.80 13.60
CA VAL A 116 -4.79 11.12 15.02
C VAL A 116 -6.16 11.43 15.60
N GLY A 117 -6.57 10.69 16.63
CA GLY A 117 -7.78 11.00 17.40
C GLY A 117 -7.56 12.19 18.34
N SER A 118 -8.56 12.59 19.13
CA SER A 118 -8.30 13.59 20.17
C SER A 118 -7.27 13.05 21.18
N ILE A 119 -6.59 13.93 21.93
CA ILE A 119 -5.55 13.55 22.91
C ILE A 119 -6.08 12.50 23.91
N LEU A 120 -7.37 12.58 24.27
CA LEU A 120 -8.05 11.62 25.14
C LEU A 120 -8.25 10.25 24.44
N ASP A 121 -8.58 10.23 23.15
CA ASP A 121 -8.71 8.98 22.38
C ASP A 121 -7.36 8.29 22.18
N THR A 122 -6.28 9.07 22.09
CA THR A 122 -4.90 8.57 22.00
C THR A 122 -4.42 7.99 23.33
N LEU A 123 -4.82 8.57 24.47
CA LEU A 123 -4.54 8.04 25.81
C LEU A 123 -5.34 6.77 26.11
N VAL A 124 -6.64 6.73 25.77
CA VAL A 124 -7.49 5.55 25.95
C VAL A 124 -7.03 4.40 25.06
N SER A 125 -6.64 4.66 23.81
CA SER A 125 -6.11 3.61 22.92
C SER A 125 -4.76 3.05 23.37
N ARG A 126 -3.90 3.88 23.99
CA ARG A 126 -2.65 3.42 24.61
C ARG A 126 -2.87 2.60 25.89
N LEU A 127 -3.93 2.89 26.66
CA LEU A 127 -4.25 2.18 27.90
C LEU A 127 -5.05 0.89 27.69
N VAL A 128 -5.98 0.88 26.72
CA VAL A 128 -6.88 -0.26 26.45
C VAL A 128 -6.34 -1.16 25.32
N GLY A 129 -5.42 -0.65 24.51
CA GLY A 129 -4.93 -1.32 23.31
C GLY A 129 -5.91 -1.14 22.16
N GLY A 130 -5.42 -0.60 21.03
CA GLY A 130 -6.21 -0.36 19.83
C GLY A 130 -6.30 1.12 19.48
N GLY A 131 -5.31 1.60 18.71
CA GLY A 131 -5.32 2.94 18.12
C GLY A 131 -6.56 3.20 17.25
N PRO A 132 -6.87 4.47 16.96
CA PRO A 132 -7.97 4.83 16.07
C PRO A 132 -7.79 4.15 14.70
N ARG A 133 -8.71 3.25 14.36
CA ARG A 133 -8.78 2.60 13.04
C ARG A 133 -9.79 3.34 12.17
N LEU A 134 -9.49 3.47 10.88
CA LEU A 134 -10.47 4.01 9.94
C LEU A 134 -11.69 3.07 9.90
N ARG A 135 -12.89 3.61 10.16
CA ARG A 135 -14.15 2.86 10.01
C ARG A 135 -14.41 2.42 8.57
N ARG A 136 -13.85 3.14 7.59
CA ARG A 136 -13.84 2.79 6.16
C ARG A 136 -12.39 2.83 5.64
N PRO A 137 -11.77 1.69 5.31
CA PRO A 137 -10.42 1.66 4.74
C PRO A 137 -10.34 2.32 3.36
N ASP A 138 -11.48 2.56 2.70
CA ASP A 138 -11.57 3.19 1.38
C ASP A 138 -11.09 4.65 1.37
N ILE A 139 -11.13 5.34 2.53
CA ILE A 139 -10.62 6.71 2.70
C ILE A 139 -9.10 6.80 2.43
N VAL A 140 -8.40 5.66 2.47
CA VAL A 140 -6.95 5.62 2.19
C VAL A 140 -6.64 6.04 0.75
N TYR A 141 -7.51 5.70 -0.20
CA TYR A 141 -7.31 5.95 -1.64
C TYR A 141 -8.36 6.88 -2.27
N ASP A 142 -9.43 7.21 -1.53
CA ASP A 142 -10.42 8.22 -1.90
C ASP A 142 -10.15 9.54 -1.16
N PRO A 143 -9.72 10.60 -1.87
CA PRO A 143 -9.36 11.88 -1.25
C PRO A 143 -10.57 12.65 -0.68
N THR A 144 -11.80 12.26 -1.03
CA THR A 144 -13.01 13.03 -0.68
C THR A 144 -13.23 13.18 0.82
N ASP A 145 -12.85 12.20 1.64
CA ASP A 145 -13.07 12.27 3.10
C ASP A 145 -11.79 12.63 3.90
N ARG A 146 -10.63 12.72 3.24
CA ARG A 146 -9.32 12.90 3.91
C ARG A 146 -9.16 14.26 4.57
N PHE A 147 -9.75 15.33 4.01
CA PHE A 147 -9.58 16.69 4.52
C PHE A 147 -10.20 16.92 5.91
N LEU A 148 -11.10 16.02 6.34
CA LEU A 148 -11.73 16.07 7.66
C LEU A 148 -10.89 15.43 8.75
N LEU A 149 -9.80 14.73 8.39
CA LEU A 149 -8.98 13.96 9.33
C LEU A 149 -7.71 14.73 9.69
N GLN A 150 -7.43 14.84 10.99
CA GLN A 150 -6.08 15.13 11.46
C GLN A 150 -5.23 13.87 11.26
N THR A 151 -4.08 14.01 10.63
CA THR A 151 -3.20 12.88 10.29
C THR A 151 -1.77 13.19 10.72
N GLU A 152 -1.02 12.16 11.09
CA GLU A 152 0.41 12.24 11.32
C GLU A 152 1.17 11.32 10.36
N SER A 153 2.39 11.74 10.00
CA SER A 153 3.30 10.92 9.22
C SER A 153 3.81 9.76 10.07
N MET A 154 3.93 8.60 9.44
CA MET A 154 4.54 7.42 10.04
C MET A 154 5.80 7.09 9.25
N GLY A 155 5.99 5.84 8.86
CA GLY A 155 7.15 5.40 8.09
C GLY A 155 6.91 5.36 6.58
N TYR A 156 7.76 4.60 5.90
CA TYR A 156 7.76 4.43 4.45
C TYR A 156 7.77 2.94 4.09
N ILE A 157 7.17 2.62 2.94
CA ILE A 157 7.25 1.30 2.31
C ILE A 157 8.05 1.47 1.02
N THR A 158 9.00 0.57 0.76
CA THR A 158 9.70 0.49 -0.52
C THR A 158 9.15 -0.66 -1.35
N LEU A 159 8.76 -0.36 -2.57
CA LEU A 159 8.36 -1.32 -3.58
C LEU A 159 9.42 -1.36 -4.68
N ASP A 160 9.61 -2.53 -5.26
CA ASP A 160 10.38 -2.72 -6.49
C ASP A 160 9.44 -3.35 -7.52
N LEU A 161 9.04 -2.56 -8.52
CA LEU A 161 8.00 -2.90 -9.49
C LEU A 161 8.56 -2.84 -10.90
N ASN A 162 8.26 -3.86 -11.69
CA ASN A 162 8.51 -3.93 -13.11
C ASN A 162 7.18 -3.80 -13.84
N VAL A 163 7.14 -2.83 -14.76
CA VAL A 163 5.95 -2.54 -15.55
C VAL A 163 6.21 -2.86 -17.00
N ILE A 164 5.33 -3.67 -17.60
CA ILE A 164 5.31 -3.97 -19.02
C ILE A 164 3.95 -3.58 -19.55
N THR A 165 3.93 -2.86 -20.66
CA THR A 165 2.70 -2.45 -21.31
C THR A 165 2.65 -3.01 -22.72
N ARG A 166 1.45 -3.38 -23.16
CA ARG A 166 1.24 -4.04 -24.45
C ARG A 166 0.07 -3.40 -25.18
N ASN A 167 0.27 -3.14 -26.47
CA ASN A 167 -0.72 -2.57 -27.40
C ASN A 167 -1.21 -1.15 -27.05
N PHE A 168 -0.59 -0.43 -26.12
CA PHE A 168 -1.00 0.95 -25.80
C PHE A 168 -0.71 1.93 -26.94
N ASP A 169 0.39 1.69 -27.65
CA ASP A 169 0.78 2.35 -28.91
C ASP A 169 -0.33 2.26 -29.96
N LYS A 170 -0.98 1.09 -30.09
CA LYS A 170 -2.09 0.87 -31.04
C LYS A 170 -3.33 1.70 -30.74
N PHE A 171 -3.45 2.21 -29.52
CA PHE A 171 -4.54 3.08 -29.09
C PHE A 171 -4.09 4.54 -28.92
N GLY A 172 -2.92 4.91 -29.47
CA GLY A 172 -2.43 6.29 -29.48
C GLY A 172 -1.96 6.80 -28.12
N VAL A 173 -1.59 5.90 -27.21
CA VAL A 173 -1.03 6.26 -25.90
C VAL A 173 0.48 6.06 -25.94
N GLU A 174 1.22 7.18 -25.97
CA GLU A 174 2.66 7.19 -25.71
C GLU A 174 2.89 7.13 -24.19
N MET A 175 3.79 6.25 -23.76
CA MET A 175 4.13 6.03 -22.34
C MET A 175 5.56 6.42 -22.01
#